data_AF-A0A6P8S1D0-F1
#
_entry.id   AF-A0A6P8S1D0-F1
#
_cell.length_a   1.000
_cell.length_b   1.000
_cell.length_c   1.000
_cell.angle_alpha   90.00
_cell.angle_beta   90.00
_cell.angle_gamma   90.00
#
_symmetry.space_group_name_H-M   'P 1'
#
loop_
_entity.id
_entity.type
_entity.pdbx_description
1 polymer ?
#
loop_
_entity_poly.entity_id
_entity_poly.type
_entity_poly.pdbx_seq_one_letter_code
_entity_poly.pdbx_strand_id
1 'polypeptide(L)'
;MNSLPLSSTPKNLGTDFENSTIQRQRKELQLLIAELKDRDKELNDMVAVHQRQLVAWDEDRQKVLNLEERSSRLENELHKRDDIIKTLTKRIQVLESRQRGGQAILENTQQQLHELSQKELEASSHRQDLEEKNQALSVSTLELSALVGQLQAREQELRTMLHLKDKDIIEATNHITEFTTRFKKLEAALRESRVAETNANKELQELNLRLKGLKCEINKLKDELSQKTVENNEQREEIIRLKQENSCIQRELELSVESEKRKDQLLELAKSKQDRTDAELHALRKIYVKQQHDMQFLHLNLESSQELIHKHERALQDLSADSLDLASLSLGAPLCCNSSLQKKKEQEDSTDFSLDLNVCPLMQSTHRDFKTATSQETCSPTVKLQRLLAESRQMVSDLELSTLLPIGSGGSSGGSGDRMTPEASNKIELPDVRKDETRPLAVSL
;
A
#
# COMPACT_ATOMS: atom_id res chain seq x y z
N MET A 1 192.42 -41.83 -110.77
CA MET A 1 193.00 -41.36 -112.05
C MET A 1 193.02 -39.83 -111.98
N ASN A 2 194.20 -39.19 -111.96
CA ASN A 2 194.96 -38.71 -113.14
C ASN A 2 194.27 -37.47 -113.75
N SER A 3 194.87 -36.27 -113.87
CA SER A 3 196.25 -35.78 -113.66
C SER A 3 196.20 -34.34 -113.07
N LEU A 4 197.23 -33.69 -112.50
CA LEU A 4 198.69 -33.60 -112.76
C LEU A 4 199.07 -32.91 -114.10
N PRO A 5 200.18 -32.13 -114.18
CA PRO A 5 200.11 -30.71 -114.56
C PRO A 5 201.16 -30.28 -115.62
N LEU A 6 201.71 -29.04 -115.50
CA LEU A 6 202.75 -28.37 -116.31
C LEU A 6 202.22 -27.64 -117.57
N SER A 7 202.84 -26.55 -118.09
CA SER A 7 204.12 -25.89 -117.73
C SER A 7 204.09 -24.34 -117.80
N SER A 8 205.18 -23.73 -117.33
CA SER A 8 205.77 -22.43 -117.75
C SER A 8 205.75 -22.19 -119.27
N THR A 9 205.86 -20.97 -119.86
CA THR A 9 206.40 -19.62 -119.50
C THR A 9 205.98 -18.62 -120.61
N PRO A 10 206.30 -17.29 -120.61
CA PRO A 10 206.68 -16.36 -119.54
C PRO A 10 205.82 -15.06 -119.48
N LYS A 11 205.79 -14.44 -118.28
CA LYS A 11 205.35 -13.07 -117.93
C LYS A 11 204.92 -12.09 -119.05
N ASN A 12 203.66 -11.65 -119.00
CA ASN A 12 203.27 -10.25 -119.29
C ASN A 12 202.07 -9.86 -118.40
N LEU A 13 202.22 -8.81 -117.59
CA LEU A 13 201.44 -8.57 -116.36
C LEU A 13 199.99 -8.03 -116.53
N GLY A 14 199.43 -8.05 -117.74
CA GLY A 14 198.09 -7.51 -118.01
C GLY A 14 196.94 -8.48 -117.68
N THR A 15 197.06 -9.74 -118.11
CA THR A 15 195.95 -10.71 -118.15
C THR A 15 195.47 -11.21 -116.79
N ASP A 16 196.31 -11.12 -115.76
CA ASP A 16 195.96 -11.54 -114.40
C ASP A 16 194.98 -10.56 -113.74
N PHE A 17 195.07 -9.27 -114.09
CA PHE A 17 194.16 -8.23 -113.59
C PHE A 17 192.77 -8.34 -114.23
N GLU A 18 192.70 -8.65 -115.53
CA GLU A 18 191.45 -8.90 -116.24
C GLU A 18 190.76 -10.18 -115.72
N ASN A 19 191.47 -11.31 -115.59
CA ASN A 19 190.89 -12.55 -115.06
C ASN A 19 190.39 -12.39 -113.61
N SER A 20 191.12 -11.65 -112.77
CA SER A 20 190.67 -11.30 -111.41
C SER A 20 189.39 -10.46 -111.42
N THR A 21 189.30 -9.50 -112.35
CA THR A 21 188.10 -8.65 -112.53
C THR A 21 186.91 -9.46 -113.03
N ILE A 22 187.09 -10.35 -114.01
CA ILE A 22 186.05 -11.24 -114.54
C ILE A 22 185.56 -12.22 -113.47
N GLN A 23 186.45 -12.76 -112.62
CA GLN A 23 186.01 -13.59 -111.48
C GLN A 23 185.21 -12.78 -110.45
N ARG A 24 185.58 -11.52 -110.20
CA ARG A 24 184.82 -10.64 -109.30
C ARG A 24 183.43 -10.35 -109.84
N GLN A 25 183.32 -9.93 -111.10
CA GLN A 25 182.05 -9.70 -111.78
C GLN A 25 181.16 -10.96 -111.83
N ARG A 26 181.75 -12.16 -112.00
CA ARG A 26 181.00 -13.42 -111.91
C ARG A 26 180.46 -13.70 -110.51
N LYS A 27 181.22 -13.37 -109.45
CA LYS A 27 180.72 -13.48 -108.06
C LYS A 27 179.65 -12.43 -107.75
N GLU A 28 179.83 -11.20 -108.21
CA GLU A 28 178.84 -10.12 -108.09
C GLU A 28 177.53 -10.48 -108.81
N LEU A 29 177.60 -11.04 -110.02
CA LEU A 29 176.43 -11.56 -110.73
C LEU A 29 175.81 -12.79 -110.04
N GLN A 30 176.59 -13.69 -109.43
CA GLN A 30 176.05 -14.80 -108.66
C GLN A 30 175.35 -14.33 -107.37
N LEU A 31 175.87 -13.31 -106.70
CA LEU A 31 175.22 -12.66 -105.55
C LEU A 31 173.93 -11.96 -105.99
N LEU A 32 173.94 -11.22 -107.11
CA LEU A 32 172.74 -10.59 -107.66
C LEU A 32 171.67 -11.63 -108.05
N ILE A 33 172.07 -12.78 -108.62
CA ILE A 33 171.16 -13.88 -108.93
C ILE A 33 170.62 -14.56 -107.65
N ALA A 34 171.39 -14.59 -106.56
CA ALA A 34 170.91 -15.05 -105.26
C ALA A 34 169.90 -14.05 -104.65
N GLU A 35 170.27 -12.76 -104.54
CA GLU A 35 169.39 -11.69 -104.07
C GLU A 35 168.08 -11.57 -104.88
N LEU A 36 168.12 -11.80 -106.19
CA LEU A 36 166.92 -11.81 -107.03
C LEU A 36 166.02 -13.02 -106.75
N LYS A 37 166.61 -14.19 -106.44
CA LYS A 37 165.84 -15.39 -106.03
C LYS A 37 165.27 -15.25 -104.62
N ASP A 38 166.03 -14.66 -103.71
CA ASP A 38 165.56 -14.40 -102.34
C ASP A 38 164.45 -13.36 -102.34
N ARG A 39 164.57 -12.28 -103.14
CA ARG A 39 163.48 -11.30 -103.37
C ARG A 39 162.26 -11.90 -104.08
N ASP A 40 162.45 -12.74 -105.09
CA ASP A 40 161.34 -13.44 -105.75
C ASP A 40 160.63 -14.38 -104.75
N LYS A 41 161.39 -15.08 -103.90
CA LYS A 41 160.83 -15.88 -102.81
C LYS A 41 160.09 -15.02 -101.78
N GLU A 42 160.67 -13.92 -101.30
CA GLU A 42 160.01 -12.97 -100.39
C GLU A 42 158.71 -12.41 -100.98
N LEU A 43 158.71 -12.08 -102.27
CA LEU A 43 157.52 -11.62 -103.00
C LEU A 43 156.46 -12.73 -103.07
N ASN A 44 156.84 -13.96 -103.39
CA ASN A 44 155.93 -15.12 -103.39
C ASN A 44 155.40 -15.44 -101.98
N ASP A 45 156.23 -15.36 -100.94
CA ASP A 45 155.83 -15.55 -99.54
C ASP A 45 154.87 -14.44 -99.09
N MET A 46 155.10 -13.16 -99.46
CA MET A 46 154.16 -12.06 -99.23
C MET A 46 152.84 -12.25 -99.98
N VAL A 47 152.88 -12.67 -101.26
CA VAL A 47 151.67 -12.98 -102.04
C VAL A 47 150.90 -14.14 -101.39
N ALA A 48 151.58 -15.18 -100.90
CA ALA A 48 150.95 -16.30 -100.19
C ALA A 48 150.43 -15.91 -98.80
N VAL A 49 151.02 -14.91 -98.12
CA VAL A 49 150.44 -14.30 -96.90
C VAL A 49 149.18 -13.50 -97.26
N HIS A 50 149.22 -12.63 -98.26
CA HIS A 50 148.07 -11.83 -98.67
C HIS A 50 146.91 -12.67 -99.20
N GLN A 51 147.17 -13.74 -99.97
CA GLN A 51 146.14 -14.70 -100.39
C GLN A 51 145.47 -15.38 -99.18
N ARG A 52 146.24 -15.78 -98.15
CA ARG A 52 145.68 -16.33 -96.91
C ARG A 52 144.89 -15.28 -96.11
N GLN A 53 145.34 -14.01 -96.10
CA GLN A 53 144.59 -12.91 -95.47
C GLN A 53 143.26 -12.66 -96.18
N LEU A 54 143.23 -12.65 -97.51
CA LEU A 54 142.00 -12.50 -98.30
C LEU A 54 141.02 -13.65 -98.03
N VAL A 55 141.49 -14.90 -98.05
CA VAL A 55 140.65 -16.07 -97.71
C VAL A 55 140.12 -16.00 -96.27
N ALA A 56 140.95 -15.60 -95.30
CA ALA A 56 140.51 -15.43 -93.91
C ALA A 56 139.48 -14.29 -93.76
N TRP A 57 139.65 -13.18 -94.47
CA TRP A 57 138.67 -12.09 -94.49
C TRP A 57 137.36 -12.48 -95.17
N ASP A 58 137.39 -13.25 -96.26
CA ASP A 58 136.18 -13.78 -96.89
C ASP A 58 135.48 -14.81 -95.98
N GLU A 59 136.22 -15.69 -95.32
CA GLU A 59 135.67 -16.59 -94.31
C GLU A 59 135.01 -15.83 -93.15
N ASP A 60 135.69 -14.83 -92.57
CA ASP A 60 135.18 -14.06 -91.44
C ASP A 60 133.98 -13.19 -91.85
N ARG A 61 133.98 -12.66 -93.07
CA ARG A 61 132.80 -12.02 -93.68
C ARG A 61 131.62 -12.99 -93.78
N GLN A 62 131.84 -14.24 -94.21
CA GLN A 62 130.78 -15.24 -94.23
C GLN A 62 130.31 -15.61 -92.82
N LYS A 63 131.22 -15.71 -91.82
CA LYS A 63 130.85 -15.93 -90.41
C LYS A 63 129.97 -14.80 -89.88
N VAL A 64 130.31 -13.54 -90.18
CA VAL A 64 129.50 -12.36 -89.82
C VAL A 64 128.12 -12.41 -90.48
N LEU A 65 128.03 -12.63 -91.80
CA LEU A 65 126.74 -12.72 -92.52
C LEU A 65 125.82 -13.82 -91.94
N ASN A 66 126.37 -14.99 -91.57
CA ASN A 66 125.60 -16.06 -90.94
C ASN A 66 125.14 -15.70 -89.51
N LEU A 67 125.92 -14.90 -88.77
CA LEU A 67 125.54 -14.40 -87.44
C LEU A 67 124.49 -13.28 -87.53
N GLU A 68 124.59 -12.37 -88.50
CA GLU A 68 123.60 -11.34 -88.80
C GLU A 68 122.26 -11.99 -89.18
N GLU A 69 122.26 -12.99 -90.07
CA GLU A 69 121.04 -13.71 -90.43
C GLU A 69 120.43 -14.40 -89.21
N ARG A 70 121.25 -15.08 -88.39
CA ARG A 70 120.79 -15.72 -87.15
C ARG A 70 120.25 -14.72 -86.13
N SER A 71 120.86 -13.55 -86.00
CA SER A 71 120.37 -12.47 -85.12
C SER A 71 119.00 -11.99 -85.59
N SER A 72 118.86 -11.68 -86.88
CA SER A 72 117.58 -11.25 -87.45
C SER A 72 116.46 -12.28 -87.26
N ARG A 73 116.76 -13.59 -87.35
CA ARG A 73 115.79 -14.67 -87.05
C ARG A 73 115.35 -14.64 -85.58
N LEU A 74 116.29 -14.47 -84.64
CA LEU A 74 116.00 -14.40 -83.20
C LEU A 74 115.27 -13.11 -82.80
N GLU A 75 115.61 -11.96 -83.40
CA GLU A 75 114.92 -10.68 -83.21
C GLU A 75 113.46 -10.75 -83.70
N ASN A 76 113.23 -11.43 -84.82
CA ASN A 76 111.88 -11.72 -85.32
C ASN A 76 111.09 -12.67 -84.40
N GLU A 77 111.75 -13.65 -83.77
CA GLU A 77 111.11 -14.48 -82.74
C GLU A 77 110.80 -13.69 -81.46
N LEU A 78 111.70 -12.80 -81.03
CA LEU A 78 111.51 -11.95 -79.87
C LEU A 78 110.31 -11.01 -80.06
N HIS A 79 110.21 -10.32 -81.20
CA HIS A 79 109.05 -9.48 -81.53
C HIS A 79 107.73 -10.27 -81.51
N LYS A 80 107.71 -11.49 -82.06
CA LYS A 80 106.52 -12.37 -82.00
C LYS A 80 106.15 -12.75 -80.57
N ARG A 81 107.12 -13.03 -79.70
CA ARG A 81 106.89 -13.32 -78.27
C ARG A 81 106.39 -12.08 -77.53
N ASP A 82 106.96 -10.92 -77.80
CA ASP A 82 106.54 -9.64 -77.22
C ASP A 82 105.10 -9.28 -77.62
N ASP A 83 104.68 -9.54 -78.86
CA ASP A 83 103.30 -9.31 -79.30
C ASP A 83 102.31 -10.32 -78.70
N ILE A 84 102.73 -11.57 -78.49
CA ILE A 84 101.98 -12.56 -77.69
C ILE A 84 101.84 -12.08 -76.23
N ILE A 85 102.92 -11.58 -75.62
CA ILE A 85 102.87 -11.03 -74.26
C ILE A 85 101.95 -9.80 -74.19
N LYS A 86 102.07 -8.83 -75.11
CA LYS A 86 101.19 -7.65 -75.19
C LYS A 86 99.71 -8.02 -75.33
N THR A 87 99.39 -9.05 -76.11
CA THR A 87 97.99 -9.52 -76.30
C THR A 87 97.47 -10.30 -75.09
N LEU A 88 98.30 -11.13 -74.44
CA LEU A 88 97.95 -11.81 -73.20
C LEU A 88 97.75 -10.83 -72.03
N THR A 89 98.63 -9.84 -71.86
CA THR A 89 98.48 -8.80 -70.81
C THR A 89 97.19 -8.01 -70.98
N LYS A 90 96.85 -7.59 -72.22
CA LYS A 90 95.55 -6.96 -72.52
C LYS A 90 94.37 -7.88 -72.17
N ARG A 91 94.48 -9.18 -72.46
CA ARG A 91 93.43 -10.16 -72.13
C ARG A 91 93.27 -10.34 -70.62
N ILE A 92 94.37 -10.38 -69.86
CA ILE A 92 94.36 -10.46 -68.39
C ILE A 92 93.70 -9.21 -67.80
N GLN A 93 94.08 -8.00 -68.22
CA GLN A 93 93.46 -6.75 -67.74
C GLN A 93 91.94 -6.68 -67.98
N VAL A 94 91.46 -7.21 -69.11
CA VAL A 94 90.01 -7.32 -69.41
C VAL A 94 89.32 -8.35 -68.52
N LEU A 95 89.99 -9.44 -68.14
CA LEU A 95 89.46 -10.43 -67.21
C LEU A 95 89.46 -9.91 -65.76
N GLU A 96 90.50 -9.21 -65.32
CA GLU A 96 90.61 -8.58 -64.00
C GLU A 96 89.58 -7.47 -63.79
N SER A 97 89.31 -6.65 -64.82
CA SER A 97 88.25 -5.63 -64.75
C SER A 97 86.86 -6.27 -64.74
N ARG A 98 86.63 -7.33 -65.53
CA ARG A 98 85.39 -8.11 -65.49
C ARG A 98 85.17 -8.81 -64.15
N GLN A 99 86.22 -9.38 -63.54
CA GLN A 99 86.16 -10.03 -62.23
C GLN A 99 85.82 -9.02 -61.13
N ARG A 100 86.51 -7.87 -61.08
CA ARG A 100 86.20 -6.80 -60.13
C ARG A 100 84.77 -6.27 -60.29
N GLY A 101 84.29 -6.09 -61.53
CA GLY A 101 82.91 -5.71 -61.80
C GLY A 101 81.90 -6.76 -61.31
N GLY A 102 82.15 -8.04 -61.57
CA GLY A 102 81.31 -9.15 -61.10
C GLY A 102 81.29 -9.28 -59.57
N GLN A 103 82.43 -9.07 -58.91
CA GLN A 103 82.53 -9.08 -57.45
C GLN A 103 81.79 -7.90 -56.82
N ALA A 104 81.94 -6.69 -57.34
CA ALA A 104 81.21 -5.51 -56.85
C ALA A 104 79.68 -5.66 -57.03
N ILE A 105 79.22 -6.32 -58.10
CA ILE A 105 77.80 -6.68 -58.27
C ILE A 105 77.37 -7.71 -57.22
N LEU A 106 78.17 -8.76 -56.98
CA LEU A 106 77.87 -9.79 -55.97
C LEU A 106 77.75 -9.18 -54.57
N GLU A 107 78.73 -8.37 -54.15
CA GLU A 107 78.76 -7.68 -52.85
C GLU A 107 77.53 -6.77 -52.67
N ASN A 108 77.14 -6.02 -53.72
CA ASN A 108 75.94 -5.20 -53.72
C ASN A 108 74.66 -6.06 -53.58
N THR A 109 74.53 -7.15 -54.34
CA THR A 109 73.37 -8.06 -54.21
C THR A 109 73.31 -8.77 -52.85
N GLN A 110 74.44 -9.08 -52.23
CA GLN A 110 74.51 -9.64 -50.89
C GLN A 110 74.05 -8.62 -49.83
N GLN A 111 74.46 -7.35 -49.94
CA GLN A 111 73.95 -6.29 -49.08
C GLN A 111 72.43 -6.11 -49.25
N GLN A 112 71.94 -6.05 -50.49
CA GLN A 112 70.49 -5.94 -50.75
C GLN A 112 69.69 -7.10 -50.15
N LEU A 113 70.18 -8.33 -50.26
CA LEU A 113 69.55 -9.50 -49.63
C LEU A 113 69.56 -9.41 -48.10
N HIS A 114 70.64 -8.92 -47.49
CA HIS A 114 70.69 -8.72 -46.05
C HIS A 114 69.72 -7.63 -45.57
N GLU A 115 69.65 -6.49 -46.29
CA GLU A 115 68.68 -5.43 -46.02
C GLU A 115 67.23 -5.89 -46.19
N LEU A 116 66.94 -6.73 -47.19
CA LEU A 116 65.61 -7.31 -47.40
C LEU A 116 65.26 -8.29 -46.27
N SER A 117 66.19 -9.14 -45.84
CA SER A 117 66.01 -10.06 -44.72
C SER A 117 65.80 -9.33 -43.39
N GLN A 118 66.47 -8.19 -43.16
CA GLN A 118 66.19 -7.33 -42.00
C GLN A 118 64.77 -6.73 -42.08
N LYS A 119 64.37 -6.19 -43.24
CA LYS A 119 63.03 -5.61 -43.45
C LYS A 119 61.93 -6.68 -43.30
N GLU A 120 62.19 -7.92 -43.72
CA GLU A 120 61.31 -9.07 -43.50
C GLU A 120 61.18 -9.40 -42.01
N LEU A 121 62.28 -9.42 -41.25
CA LEU A 121 62.26 -9.62 -39.80
C LEU A 121 61.46 -8.51 -39.08
N GLU A 122 61.73 -7.24 -39.39
CA GLU A 122 61.03 -6.08 -38.84
C GLU A 122 59.53 -6.13 -39.15
N ALA A 123 59.16 -6.43 -40.40
CA ALA A 123 57.76 -6.61 -40.80
C ALA A 123 57.09 -7.82 -40.13
N SER A 124 57.82 -8.92 -39.91
CA SER A 124 57.30 -10.12 -39.24
C SER A 124 56.99 -9.86 -37.76
N SER A 125 57.85 -9.09 -37.08
CA SER A 125 57.64 -8.61 -35.71
C SER A 125 56.42 -7.69 -35.65
N HIS A 126 56.34 -6.69 -36.55
CA HIS A 126 55.18 -5.79 -36.62
C HIS A 126 53.86 -6.54 -36.91
N ARG A 127 53.90 -7.60 -37.73
CA ARG A 127 52.75 -8.47 -38.00
C ARG A 127 52.31 -9.24 -36.75
N GLN A 128 53.25 -9.77 -35.94
CA GLN A 128 52.94 -10.42 -34.67
C GLN A 128 52.32 -9.40 -33.68
N ASP A 129 52.92 -8.23 -33.56
CA ASP A 129 52.44 -7.09 -32.78
C ASP A 129 50.97 -6.73 -33.05
N LEU A 130 50.54 -6.84 -34.32
CA LEU A 130 49.15 -6.60 -34.75
C LEU A 130 48.25 -7.81 -34.53
N GLU A 131 48.79 -9.03 -34.67
CA GLU A 131 48.09 -10.29 -34.41
C GLU A 131 47.73 -10.43 -32.92
N GLU A 132 48.66 -10.14 -32.01
CA GLU A 132 48.42 -10.12 -30.56
C GLU A 132 47.38 -9.07 -30.16
N LYS A 133 47.45 -7.86 -30.74
CA LYS A 133 46.45 -6.79 -30.51
C LYS A 133 45.06 -7.19 -31.03
N ASN A 134 44.98 -7.90 -32.16
CA ASN A 134 43.73 -8.42 -32.71
C ASN A 134 43.15 -9.53 -31.82
N GLN A 135 43.98 -10.46 -31.34
CA GLN A 135 43.56 -11.48 -30.36
C GLN A 135 43.02 -10.85 -29.07
N ALA A 136 43.69 -9.84 -28.51
CA ALA A 136 43.23 -9.12 -27.32
C ALA A 136 41.89 -8.39 -27.54
N LEU A 137 41.71 -7.73 -28.70
CA LEU A 137 40.44 -7.11 -29.09
C LEU A 137 39.32 -8.14 -29.28
N SER A 138 39.64 -9.32 -29.82
CA SER A 138 38.69 -10.43 -29.98
C SER A 138 38.22 -10.96 -28.62
N VAL A 139 39.14 -11.18 -27.68
CA VAL A 139 38.80 -11.57 -26.28
C VAL A 139 37.91 -10.52 -25.63
N SER A 140 38.27 -9.23 -25.68
CA SER A 140 37.45 -8.16 -25.11
C SER A 140 36.06 -8.06 -25.78
N THR A 141 35.98 -8.33 -27.09
CA THR A 141 34.69 -8.38 -27.81
C THR A 141 33.81 -9.55 -27.34
N LEU A 142 34.40 -10.70 -27.02
CA LEU A 142 33.69 -11.85 -26.44
C LEU A 142 33.22 -11.56 -25.01
N GLU A 143 34.06 -10.94 -24.17
CA GLU A 143 33.71 -10.50 -22.82
C GLU A 143 32.54 -9.50 -22.82
N LEU A 144 32.61 -8.47 -23.67
CA LEU A 144 31.52 -7.51 -23.86
C LEU A 144 30.24 -8.17 -24.37
N SER A 145 30.35 -9.14 -25.28
CA SER A 145 29.19 -9.91 -25.77
C SER A 145 28.54 -10.74 -24.66
N ALA A 146 29.34 -11.36 -23.79
CA ALA A 146 28.85 -12.09 -22.62
C ALA A 146 28.17 -11.15 -21.60
N LEU A 147 28.74 -9.97 -21.36
CA LEU A 147 28.15 -8.94 -20.49
C LEU A 147 26.81 -8.43 -21.05
N VAL A 148 26.71 -8.20 -22.36
CA VAL A 148 25.45 -7.84 -23.03
C VAL A 148 24.39 -8.94 -22.86
N GLY A 149 24.76 -10.21 -23.01
CA GLY A 149 23.85 -11.33 -22.75
C GLY A 149 23.34 -11.40 -21.30
N GLN A 150 24.21 -11.16 -20.31
CA GLN A 150 23.83 -11.09 -18.90
C GLN A 150 22.86 -9.92 -18.62
N LEU A 151 23.12 -8.75 -19.22
CA LEU A 151 22.25 -7.57 -19.09
C LEU A 151 20.88 -7.81 -19.74
N GLN A 152 20.82 -8.46 -20.91
CA GLN A 152 19.56 -8.82 -21.57
C GLN A 152 18.73 -9.82 -20.75
N ALA A 153 19.37 -10.82 -20.13
CA ALA A 153 18.69 -11.75 -19.22
C ALA A 153 18.07 -11.02 -18.01
N ARG A 154 18.86 -10.18 -17.33
CA ARG A 154 18.41 -9.37 -16.20
C ARG A 154 17.31 -8.37 -16.58
N GLU A 155 17.38 -7.78 -17.77
CA GLU A 155 16.32 -6.91 -18.29
C GLU A 155 15.01 -7.69 -18.48
N GLN A 156 15.07 -8.93 -18.97
CA GLN A 156 13.90 -9.78 -19.12
C GLN A 156 13.30 -10.23 -17.77
N GLU A 157 14.13 -10.52 -16.77
CA GLU A 157 13.68 -10.76 -15.38
C GLU A 157 12.93 -9.55 -14.81
N LEU A 158 13.47 -8.34 -14.99
CA LEU A 158 12.83 -7.11 -14.52
C LEU A 158 11.52 -6.82 -15.27
N ARG A 159 11.44 -7.10 -16.57
CA ARG A 159 10.18 -7.03 -17.34
C ARG A 159 9.11 -7.95 -16.77
N THR A 160 9.44 -9.22 -16.46
CA THR A 160 8.44 -10.16 -15.91
C THR A 160 8.02 -9.80 -14.49
N MET A 161 8.95 -9.28 -13.67
CA MET A 161 8.64 -8.75 -12.34
C MET A 161 7.67 -7.56 -12.41
N LEU A 162 7.92 -6.60 -13.32
CA LEU A 162 7.04 -5.45 -13.52
C LEU A 162 5.65 -5.89 -13.99
N HIS A 163 5.56 -6.80 -14.95
CA HIS A 163 4.28 -7.34 -15.43
C HIS A 163 3.47 -8.04 -14.33
N LEU A 164 4.15 -8.70 -13.37
CA LEU A 164 3.50 -9.28 -12.20
C LEU A 164 3.02 -8.19 -11.23
N LYS A 165 3.79 -7.12 -11.02
CA LYS A 165 3.38 -5.98 -10.19
C LYS A 165 2.20 -5.21 -10.78
N ASP A 166 2.13 -5.04 -12.09
CA ASP A 166 0.96 -4.48 -12.76
C ASP A 166 -0.29 -5.33 -12.51
N LYS A 167 -0.16 -6.66 -12.54
CA LYS A 167 -1.25 -7.59 -12.19
C LYS A 167 -1.68 -7.42 -10.72
N ASP A 168 -0.73 -7.38 -9.78
CA ASP A 168 -1.02 -7.16 -8.36
C ASP A 168 -1.78 -5.83 -8.14
N ILE A 169 -1.39 -4.77 -8.85
CA ILE A 169 -2.03 -3.45 -8.81
C ILE A 169 -3.44 -3.49 -9.38
N ILE A 170 -3.67 -4.22 -10.49
CA ILE A 170 -5.01 -4.40 -11.07
C ILE A 170 -5.92 -5.18 -10.10
N GLU A 171 -5.42 -6.23 -9.45
CA GLU A 171 -6.17 -7.02 -8.47
C GLU A 171 -6.54 -6.19 -7.23
N ALA A 172 -5.58 -5.44 -6.67
CA ALA A 172 -5.84 -4.49 -5.59
C ALA A 172 -6.85 -3.40 -5.99
N THR A 173 -6.75 -2.88 -7.22
CA THR A 173 -7.69 -1.88 -7.76
C THR A 173 -9.10 -2.47 -7.88
N ASN A 174 -9.24 -3.69 -8.36
CA ASN A 174 -10.53 -4.39 -8.44
C ASN A 174 -11.16 -4.50 -7.04
N HIS A 175 -10.42 -4.96 -6.03
CA HIS A 175 -10.91 -5.00 -4.65
C HIS A 175 -11.32 -3.62 -4.11
N ILE A 176 -10.55 -2.56 -4.39
CA ILE A 176 -10.92 -1.18 -4.02
C ILE A 176 -12.25 -0.78 -4.68
N THR A 177 -12.48 -1.10 -5.96
CA THR A 177 -13.77 -0.83 -6.62
C THR A 177 -14.91 -1.66 -6.02
N GLU A 178 -14.68 -2.93 -5.70
CA GLU A 178 -15.67 -3.77 -5.01
C GLU A 178 -16.07 -3.17 -3.66
N PHE A 179 -15.11 -2.87 -2.78
CA PHE A 179 -15.40 -2.24 -1.49
C PHE A 179 -16.10 -0.88 -1.66
N THR A 180 -15.72 -0.09 -2.66
CA THR A 180 -16.40 1.17 -3.00
C THR A 180 -17.87 0.96 -3.40
N THR A 181 -18.20 -0.06 -4.19
CA THR A 181 -19.60 -0.37 -4.53
C THR A 181 -20.40 -0.91 -3.34
N ARG A 182 -19.77 -1.76 -2.50
CA ARG A 182 -20.39 -2.27 -1.25
C ARG A 182 -20.67 -1.13 -0.27
N PHE A 183 -19.73 -0.20 -0.10
CA PHE A 183 -19.90 1.00 0.74
C PHE A 183 -21.06 1.87 0.23
N LYS A 184 -21.12 2.19 -1.06
CA LYS A 184 -22.22 2.97 -1.65
C LYS A 184 -23.60 2.32 -1.45
N LYS A 185 -23.69 0.98 -1.48
CA LYS A 185 -24.94 0.24 -1.16
C LYS A 185 -25.33 0.37 0.31
N LEU A 186 -24.38 0.23 1.23
CA LEU A 186 -24.62 0.40 2.67
C LEU A 186 -25.00 1.84 3.03
N GLU A 187 -24.38 2.84 2.38
CA GLU A 187 -24.69 4.26 2.55
C GLU A 187 -26.11 4.60 2.05
N ALA A 188 -26.55 3.98 0.95
CA ALA A 188 -27.93 4.09 0.46
C ALA A 188 -28.93 3.50 1.47
N ALA A 189 -28.72 2.26 1.91
CA ALA A 189 -29.57 1.62 2.92
C ALA A 189 -29.61 2.39 4.26
N LEU A 190 -28.50 3.01 4.67
CA LEU A 190 -28.44 3.87 5.85
C LEU A 190 -29.27 5.15 5.67
N ARG A 191 -29.25 5.77 4.48
CA ARG A 191 -30.10 6.93 4.16
C ARG A 191 -31.57 6.56 4.12
N GLU A 192 -31.93 5.43 3.51
CA GLU A 192 -33.29 4.89 3.47
C GLU A 192 -33.82 4.59 4.89
N SER A 193 -33.02 3.91 5.71
CA SER A 193 -33.33 3.62 7.11
C SER A 193 -33.57 4.89 7.94
N ARG A 194 -32.72 5.91 7.80
CA ARG A 194 -32.92 7.23 8.44
C ARG A 194 -34.21 7.93 7.98
N VAL A 195 -34.55 7.86 6.69
CA VAL A 195 -35.80 8.44 6.19
C VAL A 195 -37.00 7.71 6.81
N ALA A 196 -36.98 6.37 6.85
CA ALA A 196 -38.01 5.57 7.51
C ALA A 196 -38.13 5.91 9.01
N GLU A 197 -37.02 6.00 9.74
CA GLU A 197 -36.97 6.43 11.14
C GLU A 197 -37.61 7.83 11.35
N THR A 198 -37.28 8.81 10.50
CA THR A 198 -37.88 10.15 10.61
C THR A 198 -39.37 10.19 10.25
N ASN A 199 -39.87 9.25 9.46
CA ASN A 199 -41.30 9.14 9.14
C ASN A 199 -42.07 8.42 10.27
N ALA A 200 -41.56 7.30 10.77
CA ALA A 200 -42.12 6.61 11.92
C ALA A 200 -42.17 7.52 13.18
N ASN A 201 -41.19 8.41 13.35
CA ASN A 201 -41.23 9.42 14.42
C ASN A 201 -42.33 10.48 14.24
N LYS A 202 -42.72 10.84 13.01
CA LYS A 202 -43.87 11.73 12.75
C LYS A 202 -45.18 11.01 13.06
N GLU A 203 -45.33 9.78 12.56
CA GLU A 203 -46.48 8.92 12.85
C GLU A 203 -46.66 8.70 14.36
N LEU A 204 -45.56 8.46 15.10
CA LEU A 204 -45.56 8.36 16.56
C LEU A 204 -46.02 9.66 17.23
N GLN A 205 -45.64 10.84 16.72
CA GLN A 205 -46.09 12.13 17.24
C GLN A 205 -47.57 12.38 16.95
N GLU A 206 -48.04 12.07 15.74
CA GLU A 206 -49.46 12.16 15.34
C GLU A 206 -50.34 11.24 16.18
N LEU A 207 -49.93 9.98 16.39
CA LEU A 207 -50.61 9.03 17.27
C LEU A 207 -50.62 9.51 18.73
N ASN A 208 -49.53 10.11 19.22
CA ASN A 208 -49.50 10.72 20.56
C ASN A 208 -50.45 11.91 20.70
N LEU A 209 -50.56 12.77 19.67
CA LEU A 209 -51.52 13.87 19.65
C LEU A 209 -52.97 13.34 19.63
N ARG A 210 -53.24 12.31 18.82
CA ARG A 210 -54.57 11.66 18.75
C ARG A 210 -54.95 10.96 20.05
N LEU A 211 -54.00 10.29 20.72
CA LEU A 211 -54.20 9.68 22.04
C LEU A 211 -54.49 10.75 23.11
N LYS A 212 -53.78 11.88 23.10
CA LYS A 212 -54.08 13.02 23.98
C LYS A 212 -55.50 13.54 23.75
N GLY A 213 -55.93 13.68 22.50
CA GLY A 213 -57.31 14.05 22.13
C GLY A 213 -58.35 13.09 22.72
N LEU A 214 -58.21 11.79 22.44
CA LEU A 214 -59.10 10.74 22.98
C LEU A 214 -59.10 10.69 24.52
N LYS A 215 -57.96 10.96 25.18
CA LYS A 215 -57.89 11.03 26.64
C LYS A 215 -58.67 12.24 27.20
N CYS A 216 -58.62 13.39 26.53
CA CYS A 216 -59.46 14.54 26.90
C CYS A 216 -60.95 14.27 26.66
N GLU A 217 -61.29 13.51 25.61
CA GLU A 217 -62.67 13.09 25.32
C GLU A 217 -63.21 12.08 26.35
N ILE A 218 -62.42 11.07 26.72
CA ILE A 218 -62.74 10.13 27.81
C ILE A 218 -62.93 10.86 29.15
N ASN A 219 -62.11 11.87 29.44
CA ASN A 219 -62.30 12.70 30.64
C ASN A 219 -63.64 13.44 30.59
N LYS A 220 -63.97 14.14 29.49
CA LYS A 220 -65.27 14.81 29.33
C LYS A 220 -66.45 13.86 29.53
N LEU A 221 -66.44 12.70 28.87
CA LEU A 221 -67.50 11.69 28.98
C LEU A 221 -67.61 11.12 30.41
N LYS A 222 -66.50 11.03 31.14
CA LYS A 222 -66.48 10.64 32.56
C LYS A 222 -67.06 11.74 33.45
N ASP A 223 -66.70 12.99 33.19
CA ASP A 223 -67.20 14.15 33.94
C ASP A 223 -68.70 14.32 33.71
N GLU A 224 -69.17 14.22 32.46
CA GLU A 224 -70.59 14.14 32.06
C GLU A 224 -71.33 12.98 32.74
N LEU A 225 -70.75 11.77 32.78
CA LEU A 225 -71.33 10.62 33.47
C LEU A 225 -71.44 10.85 34.99
N SER A 226 -70.44 11.50 35.60
CA SER A 226 -70.47 11.85 37.02
C SER A 226 -71.55 12.90 37.31
N GLN A 227 -71.68 13.91 36.46
CA GLN A 227 -72.73 14.93 36.53
C GLN A 227 -74.12 14.28 36.40
N LYS A 228 -74.33 13.36 35.45
CA LYS A 228 -75.58 12.60 35.33
C LYS A 228 -75.84 11.66 36.52
N THR A 229 -74.80 11.22 37.21
CA THR A 229 -74.94 10.44 38.45
C THR A 229 -75.40 11.32 39.61
N VAL A 230 -74.88 12.55 39.73
CA VAL A 230 -75.35 13.55 40.70
C VAL A 230 -76.80 13.92 40.43
N GLU A 231 -77.14 14.30 39.20
CA GLU A 231 -78.53 14.61 38.80
C GLU A 231 -79.49 13.45 39.10
N ASN A 232 -79.09 12.19 38.88
CA ASN A 232 -79.93 11.04 39.20
C ASN A 232 -80.08 10.82 40.73
N ASN A 233 -79.08 11.19 41.53
CA ASN A 233 -79.19 11.16 42.99
C ASN A 233 -80.11 12.28 43.50
N GLU A 234 -80.00 13.50 42.96
CA GLU A 234 -80.91 14.61 43.26
C GLU A 234 -82.37 14.24 42.93
N GLN A 235 -82.61 13.65 41.76
CA GLN A 235 -83.91 13.10 41.36
C GLN A 235 -84.40 11.99 42.29
N ARG A 236 -83.52 11.08 42.75
CA ARG A 236 -83.87 10.03 43.72
C ARG A 236 -84.27 10.62 45.07
N GLU A 237 -83.53 11.61 45.56
CA GLU A 237 -83.90 12.32 46.78
C GLU A 237 -85.22 13.06 46.63
N GLU A 238 -85.47 13.72 45.49
CA GLU A 238 -86.73 14.39 45.20
C GLU A 238 -87.90 13.39 45.22
N ILE A 239 -87.75 12.22 44.59
CA ILE A 239 -88.72 11.12 44.65
C ILE A 239 -88.92 10.62 46.11
N ILE A 240 -87.87 10.62 46.95
CA ILE A 240 -87.98 10.26 48.37
C ILE A 240 -88.73 11.34 49.16
N ARG A 241 -88.40 12.63 48.96
CA ARG A 241 -89.09 13.78 49.57
C ARG A 241 -90.59 13.77 49.22
N LEU A 242 -90.92 13.66 47.94
CA LEU A 242 -92.30 13.58 47.45
C LEU A 242 -93.06 12.35 48.00
N LYS A 243 -92.38 11.22 48.23
CA LYS A 243 -92.98 10.04 48.89
C LYS A 243 -93.23 10.26 50.38
N GLN A 244 -92.31 10.92 51.09
CA GLN A 244 -92.47 11.27 52.51
C GLN A 244 -93.62 12.27 52.69
N GLU A 245 -93.69 13.29 51.82
CA GLU A 245 -94.78 14.27 51.77
C GLU A 245 -96.14 13.58 51.48
N ASN A 246 -96.21 12.71 50.47
CA ASN A 246 -97.43 11.91 50.21
C ASN A 246 -97.82 11.06 51.42
N SER A 247 -96.87 10.48 52.16
CA SER A 247 -97.16 9.75 53.39
C SER A 247 -97.71 10.66 54.51
N CYS A 248 -97.23 11.91 54.62
CA CYS A 248 -97.80 12.88 55.55
C CYS A 248 -99.24 13.24 55.16
N ILE A 249 -99.47 13.60 53.90
CA ILE A 249 -100.80 13.93 53.37
C ILE A 249 -101.77 12.74 53.52
N GLN A 250 -101.32 11.50 53.30
CA GLN A 250 -102.12 10.30 53.55
C GLN A 250 -102.51 10.15 55.03
N ARG A 251 -101.57 10.32 55.97
CA ARG A 251 -101.86 10.28 57.41
C ARG A 251 -102.78 11.42 57.87
N GLU A 252 -102.59 12.62 57.32
CA GLU A 252 -103.48 13.76 57.59
C GLU A 252 -104.90 13.52 57.03
N LEU A 253 -105.01 12.91 55.86
CA LEU A 253 -106.30 12.50 55.28
C LEU A 253 -106.97 11.39 56.11
N GLU A 254 -106.22 10.40 56.59
CA GLU A 254 -106.71 9.35 57.50
C GLU A 254 -107.24 9.96 58.82
N LEU A 255 -106.46 10.85 59.45
CA LEU A 255 -106.86 11.58 60.65
C LEU A 255 -108.09 12.48 60.40
N SER A 256 -108.19 13.09 59.22
CA SER A 256 -109.35 13.90 58.82
C SER A 256 -110.61 13.04 58.64
N VAL A 257 -110.51 11.90 57.95
CA VAL A 257 -111.59 10.91 57.82
C VAL A 257 -112.00 10.34 59.18
N GLU A 258 -111.06 10.12 60.10
CA GLU A 258 -111.34 9.64 61.45
C GLU A 258 -111.90 10.75 62.36
N SER A 259 -111.58 12.03 62.09
CA SER A 259 -112.22 13.18 62.71
C SER A 259 -113.68 13.32 62.25
N GLU A 260 -113.95 13.16 60.95
CA GLU A 260 -115.32 13.18 60.42
C GLU A 260 -116.17 12.05 61.00
N LYS A 261 -115.64 10.82 61.06
CA LYS A 261 -116.30 9.68 61.74
C LYS A 261 -116.64 9.99 63.21
N ARG A 262 -115.80 10.73 63.93
CA ARG A 262 -116.11 11.18 65.31
C ARG A 262 -117.21 12.23 65.33
N LYS A 263 -117.31 13.12 64.34
CA LYS A 263 -118.43 14.05 64.20
C LYS A 263 -119.73 13.33 63.87
N ASP A 264 -119.70 12.34 62.98
CA ASP A 264 -120.86 11.50 62.64
C ASP A 264 -121.39 10.75 63.88
N GLN A 265 -120.48 10.13 64.65
CA GLN A 265 -120.82 9.48 65.94
C GLN A 265 -121.42 10.48 66.96
N LEU A 266 -120.90 11.72 67.02
CA LEU A 266 -121.47 12.77 67.87
C LEU A 266 -122.85 13.24 67.37
N LEU A 267 -123.07 13.33 66.05
CA LEU A 267 -124.37 13.66 65.46
C LEU A 267 -125.39 12.53 65.70
N GLU A 268 -124.98 11.27 65.64
CA GLU A 268 -125.83 10.12 65.93
C GLU A 268 -126.18 10.03 67.43
N LEU A 269 -125.21 10.29 68.32
CA LEU A 269 -125.47 10.45 69.76
C LEU A 269 -126.39 11.65 70.07
N ALA A 270 -126.26 12.76 69.33
CA ALA A 270 -127.13 13.92 69.48
C ALA A 270 -128.57 13.62 69.03
N LYS A 271 -128.77 12.97 67.87
CA LYS A 271 -130.07 12.47 67.42
C LYS A 271 -130.68 11.51 68.45
N SER A 272 -129.91 10.51 68.89
CA SER A 272 -130.35 9.54 69.91
C SER A 272 -130.73 10.20 71.25
N LYS A 273 -130.15 11.35 71.60
CA LYS A 273 -130.59 12.19 72.73
C LYS A 273 -131.90 12.92 72.42
N GLN A 274 -132.01 13.54 71.24
CA GLN A 274 -133.21 14.25 70.79
C GLN A 274 -134.44 13.32 70.78
N ASP A 275 -134.30 12.12 70.19
CA ASP A 275 -135.36 11.11 70.13
C ASP A 275 -135.88 10.71 71.52
N ARG A 276 -134.99 10.65 72.53
CA ARG A 276 -135.35 10.42 73.93
C ARG A 276 -136.11 11.60 74.54
N THR A 277 -135.63 12.82 74.36
CA THR A 277 -136.33 14.01 74.87
C THR A 277 -137.69 14.23 74.20
N ASP A 278 -137.84 13.88 72.92
CA ASP A 278 -139.13 13.94 72.21
C ASP A 278 -140.08 12.83 72.68
N ALA A 279 -139.58 11.62 72.98
CA ALA A 279 -140.38 10.57 73.60
C ALA A 279 -140.86 10.94 75.03
N GLU A 280 -139.99 11.56 75.84
CA GLU A 280 -140.34 12.10 77.16
C GLU A 280 -141.37 13.24 77.07
N LEU A 281 -141.19 14.19 76.13
CA LEU A 281 -142.19 15.23 75.84
C LEU A 281 -143.52 14.65 75.36
N HIS A 282 -143.50 13.60 74.54
CA HIS A 282 -144.71 12.93 74.07
C HIS A 282 -145.46 12.23 75.23
N ALA A 283 -144.72 11.61 76.15
CA ALA A 283 -145.29 11.03 77.37
C ALA A 283 -145.90 12.11 78.29
N LEU A 284 -145.21 13.22 78.52
CA LEU A 284 -145.71 14.36 79.30
C LEU A 284 -146.98 14.98 78.69
N ARG A 285 -146.99 15.21 77.36
CA ARG A 285 -148.19 15.68 76.64
C ARG A 285 -149.37 14.72 76.81
N LYS A 286 -149.13 13.42 76.76
CA LYS A 286 -150.16 12.37 76.95
C LYS A 286 -150.72 12.34 78.38
N ILE A 287 -149.90 12.64 79.40
CA ILE A 287 -150.33 12.79 80.79
C ILE A 287 -151.17 14.06 80.96
N TYR A 288 -150.71 15.19 80.42
CA TYR A 288 -151.40 16.49 80.51
C TYR A 288 -152.81 16.45 79.90
N VAL A 289 -152.97 15.86 78.70
CA VAL A 289 -154.29 15.66 78.07
C VAL A 289 -155.22 14.81 78.94
N LYS A 290 -154.70 13.80 79.64
CA LYS A 290 -155.50 12.97 80.54
C LYS A 290 -156.01 13.80 81.74
N GLN A 291 -155.13 14.55 82.40
CA GLN A 291 -155.51 15.42 83.53
C GLN A 291 -156.56 16.47 83.13
N GLN A 292 -156.49 17.00 81.91
CA GLN A 292 -157.49 17.96 81.40
C GLN A 292 -158.88 17.31 81.23
N HIS A 293 -158.93 16.05 80.78
CA HIS A 293 -160.17 15.29 80.66
C HIS A 293 -160.76 14.91 82.04
N ASP A 294 -159.91 14.55 83.01
CA ASP A 294 -160.32 14.24 84.39
C ASP A 294 -160.95 15.48 85.07
N MET A 295 -160.40 16.68 84.85
CA MET A 295 -160.95 17.96 85.34
C MET A 295 -162.33 18.31 84.75
N GLN A 296 -162.54 18.06 83.45
CA GLN A 296 -163.82 18.33 82.79
C GLN A 296 -164.95 17.43 83.31
N PHE A 297 -164.62 16.18 83.65
CA PHE A 297 -165.58 15.23 84.21
C PHE A 297 -166.10 15.65 85.61
N LEU A 298 -165.25 16.25 86.43
CA LEU A 298 -165.63 16.75 87.76
C LEU A 298 -166.61 17.93 87.71
N HIS A 299 -166.49 18.82 86.73
CA HIS A 299 -167.37 19.99 86.57
C HIS A 299 -168.83 19.58 86.33
N LEU A 300 -169.04 18.68 85.36
CA LEU A 300 -170.36 18.18 84.96
C LEU A 300 -171.11 17.52 86.13
N ASN A 301 -170.38 16.83 87.00
CA ASN A 301 -170.94 16.11 88.14
C ASN A 301 -171.42 17.07 89.23
N LEU A 302 -170.70 18.18 89.46
CA LEU A 302 -171.05 19.20 90.44
C LEU A 302 -172.34 19.94 90.04
N GLU A 303 -172.46 20.31 88.77
CA GLU A 303 -173.61 21.04 88.21
C GLU A 303 -174.90 20.22 88.31
N SER A 304 -174.85 18.91 88.07
CA SER A 304 -176.01 18.00 88.16
C SER A 304 -176.67 17.93 89.55
N SER A 305 -175.93 18.29 90.61
CA SER A 305 -176.40 18.27 92.00
C SER A 305 -177.29 19.47 92.35
N GLN A 306 -177.12 20.60 91.67
CA GLN A 306 -177.68 21.88 92.12
C GLN A 306 -179.13 22.14 91.67
N GLU A 307 -179.57 21.61 90.52
CA GLU A 307 -180.91 21.90 89.98
C GLU A 307 -182.07 21.22 90.73
N LEU A 308 -181.83 20.11 91.44
CA LEU A 308 -182.89 19.29 92.01
C LEU A 308 -183.49 19.82 93.33
N ILE A 309 -182.72 20.62 94.10
CA ILE A 309 -183.13 21.09 95.43
C ILE A 309 -183.98 22.38 95.36
N HIS A 310 -183.85 23.17 94.30
CA HIS A 310 -184.60 24.42 94.09
C HIS A 310 -186.14 24.28 93.96
N LYS A 311 -186.70 23.07 94.09
CA LYS A 311 -188.15 22.81 94.08
C LYS A 311 -188.76 22.46 95.44
N HIS A 312 -188.01 22.47 96.54
CA HIS A 312 -188.57 22.32 97.90
C HIS A 312 -188.67 23.64 98.66
N GLU A 313 -189.43 24.55 98.08
CA GLU A 313 -189.85 25.80 98.71
C GLU A 313 -190.83 25.54 99.88
N ARG A 314 -190.85 26.47 100.86
CA ARG A 314 -192.04 26.86 101.65
C ARG A 314 -192.35 26.20 103.01
N ALA A 315 -191.41 25.54 103.71
CA ALA A 315 -191.61 25.18 105.13
C ALA A 315 -190.31 25.14 105.98
N LEU A 316 -190.31 25.82 107.14
CA LEU A 316 -189.36 25.75 108.29
C LEU A 316 -187.86 26.00 107.99
N GLN A 317 -187.23 27.10 108.43
CA GLN A 317 -186.83 27.54 109.79
C GLN A 317 -185.40 27.14 110.21
N ASP A 318 -184.66 28.18 110.62
CA ASP A 318 -183.69 28.27 111.71
C ASP A 318 -182.29 27.58 111.70
N LEU A 319 -181.30 28.45 112.01
CA LEU A 319 -180.03 28.23 112.74
C LEU A 319 -178.79 27.60 112.07
N SER A 320 -177.64 28.20 112.44
CA SER A 320 -176.32 27.58 112.67
C SER A 320 -175.50 27.09 111.46
N ALA A 321 -174.16 26.99 111.49
CA ALA A 321 -173.05 27.81 112.05
C ALA A 321 -171.71 27.21 111.52
N ASP A 322 -170.58 27.91 111.73
CA ASP A 322 -169.24 27.30 111.91
C ASP A 322 -168.58 26.54 110.70
N SER A 323 -167.25 26.33 110.59
CA SER A 323 -166.06 26.84 111.32
C SER A 323 -164.73 26.37 110.65
N LEU A 324 -163.72 27.27 110.55
CA LEU A 324 -162.24 27.03 110.60
C LEU A 324 -161.58 26.03 109.58
N ASP A 325 -160.25 25.80 109.52
CA ASP A 325 -159.04 26.68 109.54
C ASP A 325 -157.76 25.89 109.10
N LEU A 326 -156.67 26.61 108.81
CA LEU A 326 -155.22 26.28 108.80
C LEU A 326 -154.61 24.89 108.48
N ALA A 327 -153.54 24.96 107.65
CA ALA A 327 -152.16 24.47 107.91
C ALA A 327 -151.56 23.22 107.19
N SER A 328 -150.28 23.38 106.80
CA SER A 328 -149.11 22.51 107.17
C SER A 328 -148.28 21.81 106.07
N LEU A 329 -147.08 22.36 105.84
CA LEU A 329 -145.72 21.75 105.79
C LEU A 329 -145.42 20.33 105.22
N SER A 330 -144.27 20.20 104.54
CA SER A 330 -143.56 18.94 104.19
C SER A 330 -142.06 19.18 103.91
N LEU A 331 -141.21 18.13 103.86
CA LEU A 331 -139.73 18.23 103.92
C LEU A 331 -138.98 16.98 103.36
N GLY A 332 -137.75 17.11 102.82
CA GLY A 332 -136.76 15.99 102.87
C GLY A 332 -135.60 15.85 101.85
N ALA A 333 -134.38 16.24 102.24
CA ALA A 333 -133.19 15.35 102.46
C ALA A 333 -132.45 14.62 101.25
N PRO A 334 -131.35 13.80 101.44
CA PRO A 334 -130.03 14.10 100.78
C PRO A 334 -129.12 12.89 100.30
N LEU A 335 -127.83 13.19 99.96
CA LEU A 335 -126.64 12.28 99.76
C LEU A 335 -126.58 11.48 98.41
N CYS A 336 -125.48 10.90 97.87
CA CYS A 336 -124.01 10.80 98.16
C CYS A 336 -123.23 10.52 96.80
N CYS A 337 -121.96 10.07 96.59
CA CYS A 337 -120.83 9.55 97.42
C CYS A 337 -119.43 9.59 96.70
N ASN A 338 -118.36 9.88 97.45
CA ASN A 338 -116.92 9.44 97.45
C ASN A 338 -116.09 8.90 96.24
N SER A 339 -114.76 9.18 96.33
CA SER A 339 -113.53 8.42 95.88
C SER A 339 -112.92 8.64 94.47
N SER A 340 -111.64 8.36 94.16
CA SER A 340 -110.31 8.47 94.86
C SER A 340 -109.14 8.07 93.91
N LEU A 341 -107.86 8.38 94.25
CA LEU A 341 -106.58 7.88 93.62
C LEU A 341 -106.33 8.37 92.15
N GLN A 342 -105.15 8.35 91.49
CA GLN A 342 -103.67 8.22 91.74
C GLN A 342 -102.97 8.86 90.48
N LYS A 343 -101.83 9.59 90.46
CA LYS A 343 -100.41 9.39 90.90
C LYS A 343 -99.46 8.89 89.76
N LYS A 344 -98.21 9.42 89.72
CA LYS A 344 -97.08 9.27 88.75
C LYS A 344 -97.13 10.18 87.50
N LYS A 345 -96.08 10.88 87.02
CA LYS A 345 -94.60 10.99 87.27
C LYS A 345 -93.69 10.00 86.51
N GLU A 346 -92.47 10.45 86.15
CA GLU A 346 -91.25 9.71 85.70
C GLU A 346 -91.24 9.24 84.20
N GLN A 347 -90.12 9.24 83.44
CA GLN A 347 -88.73 9.74 83.67
C GLN A 347 -87.92 9.98 82.35
N GLU A 348 -86.67 10.46 82.49
CA GLU A 348 -85.51 10.57 81.56
C GLU A 348 -85.03 9.18 80.99
N ASP A 349 -83.89 8.94 80.29
CA ASP A 349 -82.58 9.63 80.19
C ASP A 349 -81.62 9.13 79.05
N SER A 350 -80.55 9.92 78.78
CA SER A 350 -79.12 9.69 78.32
C SER A 350 -78.65 8.47 77.45
N THR A 351 -77.38 8.25 77.01
CA THR A 351 -76.03 8.92 77.15
C THR A 351 -75.04 8.62 75.95
N ASP A 352 -73.85 9.26 75.91
CA ASP A 352 -72.70 9.13 74.94
C ASP A 352 -71.57 8.10 75.28
N PHE A 353 -70.56 7.89 74.37
CA PHE A 353 -69.08 7.62 74.58
C PHE A 353 -68.34 6.98 73.33
N SER A 354 -67.00 6.93 73.08
CA SER A 354 -65.76 7.68 73.49
C SER A 354 -64.43 7.23 72.75
N LEU A 355 -63.53 8.17 72.34
CA LEU A 355 -62.02 8.11 72.15
C LEU A 355 -61.32 6.99 71.28
N ASP A 356 -59.98 6.93 71.03
CA ASP A 356 -58.89 7.87 70.56
C ASP A 356 -57.55 7.09 70.21
N LEU A 357 -56.45 7.78 69.83
CA LEU A 357 -55.00 7.42 69.63
C LEU A 357 -54.49 7.11 68.19
N ASN A 358 -53.31 7.54 67.63
CA ASN A 358 -52.03 8.22 68.02
C ASN A 358 -50.78 7.29 68.32
N VAL A 359 -49.49 7.50 67.93
CA VAL A 359 -48.77 8.53 67.10
C VAL A 359 -47.28 8.18 66.65
N CYS A 360 -46.87 8.53 65.41
CA CYS A 360 -45.52 8.92 64.84
C CYS A 360 -44.21 8.00 64.84
N PRO A 361 -42.90 8.46 64.73
CA PRO A 361 -42.06 8.18 63.50
C PRO A 361 -40.49 7.92 63.60
N LEU A 362 -39.85 7.62 62.45
CA LEU A 362 -38.48 7.95 61.91
C LEU A 362 -37.17 7.99 62.78
N MET A 363 -36.05 7.37 62.29
CA MET A 363 -34.63 7.83 62.53
C MET A 363 -33.56 7.25 61.54
N GLN A 364 -32.23 7.47 61.77
CA GLN A 364 -31.13 7.57 60.76
C GLN A 364 -29.88 6.63 60.89
N SER A 365 -28.97 6.71 59.88
CA SER A 365 -27.51 6.36 59.85
C SER A 365 -27.11 4.88 59.52
N THR A 366 -25.84 4.47 59.25
CA THR A 366 -24.49 5.09 59.41
C THR A 366 -23.49 4.81 58.23
N HIS A 367 -22.17 4.56 58.44
CA HIS A 367 -21.05 4.95 57.54
C HIS A 367 -19.92 3.90 57.34
N ARG A 368 -19.17 3.95 56.21
CA ARG A 368 -17.71 3.64 55.99
C ARG A 368 -17.24 2.29 55.37
N ASP A 369 -16.80 2.39 54.10
CA ASP A 369 -15.62 1.84 53.36
C ASP A 369 -15.02 0.42 53.58
N PHE A 370 -14.79 -0.32 52.47
CA PHE A 370 -13.43 -0.64 51.93
C PHE A 370 -13.46 -1.20 50.47
N LYS A 371 -12.31 -1.12 49.77
CA LYS A 371 -12.08 -1.21 48.30
C LYS A 371 -12.33 -2.57 47.62
N THR A 372 -12.79 -2.56 46.35
CA THR A 372 -12.06 -3.10 45.16
C THR A 372 -12.64 -2.72 43.78
N ALA A 373 -11.73 -2.50 42.81
CA ALA A 373 -11.87 -2.63 41.34
C ALA A 373 -12.85 -1.77 40.48
N THR A 374 -12.40 -1.48 39.26
CA THR A 374 -13.17 -1.01 38.07
C THR A 374 -14.06 0.23 38.21
N SER A 375 -13.43 1.39 38.45
CA SER A 375 -14.03 2.71 38.18
C SER A 375 -14.11 2.98 36.68
N GLN A 376 -15.30 2.87 36.09
CA GLN A 376 -15.55 3.20 34.68
C GLN A 376 -15.64 4.74 34.50
N GLU A 377 -14.49 5.41 34.32
CA GLU A 377 -14.44 6.87 34.22
C GLU A 377 -15.29 7.43 33.06
N THR A 378 -16.25 8.28 33.40
CA THR A 378 -16.93 9.22 32.48
C THR A 378 -16.01 10.37 32.09
N CYS A 379 -14.82 10.04 31.59
CA CYS A 379 -13.81 11.00 31.16
C CYS A 379 -14.29 11.75 29.89
N SER A 380 -14.38 13.09 29.98
CA SER A 380 -14.85 13.97 28.89
C SER A 380 -14.08 13.76 27.58
N PRO A 381 -14.70 14.00 26.40
CA PRO A 381 -14.06 13.76 25.09
C PRO A 381 -12.67 14.37 24.95
N THR A 382 -12.47 15.57 25.49
CA THR A 382 -11.19 16.30 25.53
C THR A 382 -10.06 15.48 26.18
N VAL A 383 -10.33 14.77 27.28
CA VAL A 383 -9.31 14.00 28.01
C VAL A 383 -8.96 12.72 27.24
N LYS A 384 -9.93 12.11 26.55
CA LYS A 384 -9.67 10.98 25.65
C LYS A 384 -8.81 11.40 24.45
N LEU A 385 -9.11 12.56 23.85
CA LEU A 385 -8.29 13.13 22.78
C LEU A 385 -6.87 13.46 23.28
N GLN A 386 -6.74 14.09 24.45
CA GLN A 386 -5.44 14.43 25.03
C GLN A 386 -4.60 13.20 25.37
N ARG A 387 -5.22 12.10 25.82
CA ARG A 387 -4.56 10.81 26.05
C ARG A 387 -4.06 10.20 24.73
N LEU A 388 -4.91 10.12 23.71
CA LEU A 388 -4.53 9.60 22.38
C LEU A 388 -3.44 10.46 21.70
N LEU A 389 -3.44 11.78 21.91
CA LEU A 389 -2.40 12.67 21.41
C LEU A 389 -1.06 12.51 22.17
N ALA A 390 -1.07 12.13 23.44
CA ALA A 390 0.14 11.78 24.19
C ALA A 390 0.68 10.40 23.76
N GLU A 391 -0.20 9.42 23.63
CA GLU A 391 0.09 8.04 23.20
C GLU A 391 0.64 8.00 21.76
N SER A 392 0.06 8.78 20.85
CA SER A 392 0.57 8.96 19.48
C SER A 392 1.94 9.64 19.45
N ARG A 393 2.23 10.61 20.34
CA ARG A 393 3.54 11.26 20.43
C ARG A 393 4.60 10.29 20.96
N GLN A 394 4.27 9.50 21.98
CA GLN A 394 5.16 8.46 22.51
C GLN A 394 5.51 7.46 21.40
N MET A 395 4.50 6.95 20.68
CA MET A 395 4.70 5.99 19.58
C MET A 395 5.59 6.53 18.45
N VAL A 396 5.49 7.84 18.13
CA VAL A 396 6.39 8.48 17.16
C VAL A 396 7.82 8.56 17.69
N SER A 397 8.03 8.98 18.95
CA SER A 397 9.37 9.01 19.54
C SER A 397 9.99 7.62 19.70
N ASP A 398 9.20 6.59 20.00
CA ASP A 398 9.65 5.20 20.05
C ASP A 398 10.08 4.69 18.66
N LEU A 399 9.36 5.09 17.60
CA LEU A 399 9.74 4.81 16.21
C LEU A 399 11.01 5.56 15.79
N GLU A 400 11.13 6.85 16.11
CA GLU A 400 12.32 7.66 15.84
C GLU A 400 13.57 7.05 16.51
N LEU A 401 13.46 6.68 17.80
CA LEU A 401 14.51 5.98 18.53
C LEU A 401 14.84 4.61 17.91
N SER A 402 13.82 3.86 17.45
CA SER A 402 14.05 2.57 16.79
C SER A 402 14.73 2.71 15.42
N THR A 403 14.55 3.81 14.70
CA THR A 403 15.26 4.09 13.44
C THR A 403 16.71 4.58 13.61
N LEU A 404 17.11 4.96 14.84
CA LEU A 404 18.46 5.47 15.13
C LEU A 404 19.44 4.40 15.64
N LEU A 405 19.04 3.13 15.74
CA LEU A 405 19.91 2.00 16.06
C LEU A 405 20.56 1.43 14.78
N PRO A 406 21.90 1.47 14.63
CA PRO A 406 22.57 0.88 13.46
C PRO A 406 22.48 -0.65 13.48
N ILE A 407 21.89 -1.24 12.44
CA ILE A 407 21.97 -2.68 12.18
C ILE A 407 23.39 -2.99 11.69
N GLY A 408 24.21 -3.58 12.56
CA GLY A 408 25.58 -3.97 12.27
C GLY A 408 25.77 -5.49 12.21
N SER A 409 26.87 -5.90 11.55
CA SER A 409 27.33 -7.28 11.33
C SER A 409 26.67 -8.03 10.15
N GLY A 410 27.43 -8.53 9.16
CA GLY A 410 28.88 -8.37 8.99
C GLY A 410 29.46 -8.99 7.70
N GLY A 411 30.61 -8.46 7.30
CA GLY A 411 31.43 -8.87 6.14
C GLY A 411 32.65 -7.94 6.08
N SER A 412 33.86 -8.46 5.84
CA SER A 412 35.10 -7.78 6.28
C SER A 412 36.08 -7.39 5.17
N SER A 413 36.89 -6.37 5.50
CA SER A 413 38.15 -5.94 4.87
C SER A 413 38.11 -5.24 3.50
N GLY A 414 39.07 -4.33 3.28
CA GLY A 414 39.21 -3.51 2.06
C GLY A 414 39.69 -2.08 2.35
N GLY A 415 40.91 -1.90 2.85
CA GLY A 415 41.43 -0.61 3.29
C GLY A 415 42.71 -0.15 2.58
N SER A 416 42.64 1.05 1.98
CA SER A 416 43.73 1.95 1.54
C SER A 416 44.73 1.48 0.47
N GLY A 417 45.39 2.46 -0.18
CA GLY A 417 46.73 2.28 -0.78
C GLY A 417 46.85 2.40 -2.30
N ASP A 418 46.62 3.57 -2.89
CA ASP A 418 47.07 3.87 -4.27
C ASP A 418 48.51 4.39 -4.28
N ARG A 419 49.49 3.52 -4.62
CA ARG A 419 50.78 3.93 -5.21
C ARG A 419 51.68 2.77 -5.68
N MET A 420 52.19 2.93 -6.90
CA MET A 420 53.47 2.43 -7.46
C MET A 420 53.72 0.91 -7.63
N THR A 421 54.07 0.60 -8.89
CA THR A 421 54.81 -0.56 -9.43
C THR A 421 56.30 -0.58 -9.02
N PRO A 422 57.15 -1.58 -9.37
CA PRO A 422 56.93 -2.81 -10.18
C PRO A 422 57.54 -4.12 -9.57
N GLU A 423 57.60 -5.16 -10.42
CA GLU A 423 58.55 -6.31 -10.45
C GLU A 423 58.22 -7.66 -9.78
N ALA A 424 58.54 -8.72 -10.55
CA ALA A 424 58.88 -10.11 -10.21
C ALA A 424 58.03 -10.86 -9.15
N SER A 425 57.39 -12.01 -9.46
CA SER A 425 58.08 -13.23 -9.93
C SER A 425 57.11 -14.37 -10.33
N ASN A 426 57.67 -15.52 -10.73
CA ASN A 426 57.07 -16.87 -10.65
C ASN A 426 56.01 -17.29 -11.68
N LYS A 427 56.54 -17.59 -12.87
CA LYS A 427 56.19 -18.77 -13.68
C LYS A 427 55.63 -19.95 -12.85
N ILE A 428 54.42 -20.39 -13.15
CA ILE A 428 53.88 -21.73 -12.83
C ILE A 428 53.28 -22.31 -14.13
N GLU A 429 53.41 -23.62 -14.32
CA GLU A 429 53.35 -24.31 -15.61
C GLU A 429 52.65 -25.67 -15.43
N LEU A 430 51.44 -25.85 -16.00
CA LEU A 430 50.61 -27.08 -16.04
C LEU A 430 49.40 -26.81 -16.99
N PRO A 431 48.73 -27.83 -17.59
CA PRO A 431 49.05 -28.12 -18.98
C PRO A 431 47.89 -28.09 -19.99
N ASP A 432 48.27 -28.03 -21.26
CA ASP A 432 47.47 -28.19 -22.48
C ASP A 432 46.67 -29.52 -22.49
N VAL A 433 45.33 -29.43 -22.49
CA VAL A 433 44.42 -30.57 -22.70
C VAL A 433 43.99 -30.60 -24.17
N ARG A 434 44.85 -31.19 -25.01
CA ARG A 434 44.51 -31.50 -26.40
C ARG A 434 43.35 -32.49 -26.44
N LYS A 435 42.33 -32.17 -27.23
CA LYS A 435 41.40 -33.17 -27.75
C LYS A 435 41.84 -33.54 -29.16
N ASP A 436 42.19 -34.81 -29.35
CA ASP A 436 42.24 -35.39 -30.69
C ASP A 436 40.83 -35.46 -31.26
N GLU A 437 40.62 -34.85 -32.43
CA GLU A 437 39.63 -35.33 -33.39
C GLU A 437 40.34 -35.64 -34.71
N THR A 438 39.98 -36.75 -35.33
CA THR A 438 40.85 -37.47 -36.26
C THR A 438 40.04 -37.96 -37.47
N ARG A 439 40.54 -37.65 -38.69
CA ARG A 439 40.08 -38.11 -40.03
C ARG A 439 38.74 -37.50 -40.52
N PRO A 440 38.39 -37.65 -41.83
CA PRO A 440 39.13 -38.33 -42.90
C PRO A 440 39.48 -37.49 -44.15
N LEU A 441 40.54 -37.98 -44.81
CA LEU A 441 40.77 -38.05 -46.25
C LEU A 441 39.63 -37.57 -47.18
N ALA A 442 39.99 -36.65 -48.09
CA ALA A 442 39.33 -36.51 -49.40
C ALA A 442 40.39 -36.66 -50.50
N VAL A 443 40.35 -37.77 -51.24
CA VAL A 443 41.13 -38.00 -52.47
C VAL A 443 40.14 -38.16 -53.62
N SER A 444 40.23 -37.31 -54.64
CA SER A 444 39.75 -37.59 -56.00
C SER A 444 40.21 -36.50 -56.97
N LEU A 445 40.91 -36.95 -58.02
CA LEU A 445 41.25 -36.23 -59.27
C LEU A 445 42.07 -34.94 -59.12
#